data_AF-A0A060T1L7-F1
#
_entry.id   AF-A0A060T1L7-F1
#
_cell.length_a   1.000
_cell.length_b   1.000
_cell.length_c   1.000
_cell.angle_alpha   90.00
_cell.angle_beta   90.00
_cell.angle_gamma   90.00
#
_symmetry.space_group_name_H-M   'P 1'
#
loop_
_entity.id
_entity.type
_entity.pdbx_description
1 polymer ?
#
loop_
_entity_poly.entity_id
_entity_poly.type
_entity_poly.pdbx_seq_one_letter_code
_entity_poly.pdbx_strand_id
1 'polypeptide(L)'
;MATFAQARSQARALETKTESLLSDLSSFVQSVSSSATAEEVKTNKEIEDTLASREEVIATLTRAVDSDAHAPATKLHQLQRHKEVLQEHKAEFRRIKASLQQERNRTNLLTSVRSDIDSYRARSSTPGGQNEAEYMLNERSRIDNSHNLADTLLSQAYETRDDFVRQRASLANIQRRVFSTASHIPGLNTVISKINTRKKRDSVILALLIAACILFLFFMR
;
A
#
# COMPACT_ATOMS: atom_id res chain seq x y z
N MET A 1 -8.40 18.82 -26.24
CA MET A 1 -7.07 18.59 -25.62
C MET A 1 -7.29 18.40 -24.13
N ALA A 2 -6.85 17.28 -23.56
CA ALA A 2 -6.96 17.08 -22.11
C ALA A 2 -6.15 18.15 -21.39
N THR A 3 -6.74 18.80 -20.39
CA THR A 3 -6.02 19.83 -19.63
C THR A 3 -4.95 19.18 -18.75
N PHE A 4 -3.83 19.86 -18.50
CA PHE A 4 -2.74 19.37 -17.63
C PHE A 4 -3.25 18.84 -16.28
N ALA A 5 -4.27 19.50 -15.71
CA ALA A 5 -4.91 19.08 -14.47
C ALA A 5 -5.63 17.72 -14.59
N GLN A 6 -6.33 17.46 -15.70
CA GLN A 6 -7.02 16.19 -15.96
C GLN A 6 -6.02 15.05 -16.16
N ALA A 7 -4.99 15.25 -16.99
CA ALA A 7 -3.94 14.25 -17.21
C ALA A 7 -3.18 13.94 -15.92
N ARG A 8 -2.94 14.94 -15.07
CA ARG A 8 -2.33 14.74 -13.74
C ARG A 8 -3.22 13.95 -12.80
N SER A 9 -4.52 14.25 -12.77
CA SER A 9 -5.48 13.50 -11.95
C SER A 9 -5.53 12.04 -12.38
N GLN A 10 -5.51 11.79 -13.69
CA GLN A 10 -5.45 10.44 -14.26
C GLN A 10 -4.15 9.73 -13.91
N ALA A 11 -3.00 10.40 -14.01
CA ALA A 11 -1.70 9.84 -13.64
C ALA A 11 -1.67 9.38 -12.17
N ARG A 12 -2.23 10.19 -11.26
CA ARG A 12 -2.34 9.83 -9.83
C ARG A 12 -3.27 8.65 -9.59
N ALA A 13 -4.42 8.59 -10.26
CA ALA A 13 -5.34 7.47 -10.13
C ALA A 13 -4.68 6.15 -10.59
N LEU A 14 -3.95 6.19 -11.70
CA LEU A 14 -3.19 5.04 -12.20
C LEU A 14 -2.02 4.67 -11.29
N GLU A 15 -1.38 5.64 -10.64
CA GLU A 15 -0.33 5.41 -9.64
C GLU A 15 -0.86 4.63 -8.44
N THR A 16 -1.95 5.09 -7.82
CA THR A 16 -2.61 4.37 -6.72
C THR A 16 -3.07 2.97 -7.13
N LYS A 17 -3.61 2.83 -8.36
CA LYS A 17 -3.97 1.50 -8.90
C LYS A 17 -2.73 0.60 -9.06
N THR A 18 -1.60 1.15 -9.49
CA THR A 18 -0.36 0.37 -9.63
C THR A 18 0.12 -0.10 -8.26
N GLU A 19 0.09 0.75 -7.23
CA GLU A 19 0.48 0.40 -5.86
C GLU A 19 -0.37 -0.74 -5.29
N SER A 20 -1.70 -0.68 -5.46
CA SER A 20 -2.57 -1.76 -4.99
C SER A 20 -2.26 -3.08 -5.71
N LEU A 21 -2.07 -3.05 -7.03
CA LEU A 21 -1.74 -4.25 -7.80
C LEU A 21 -0.35 -4.81 -7.46
N LEU A 22 0.64 -3.96 -7.16
CA LEU A 22 1.98 -4.41 -6.71
C LEU A 22 1.92 -5.03 -5.32
N SER A 23 1.13 -4.46 -4.41
CA SER A 23 0.84 -5.06 -3.10
C SER A 23 0.19 -6.43 -3.25
N ASP A 24 -0.84 -6.54 -4.10
CA ASP A 24 -1.50 -7.81 -4.40
C ASP A 24 -0.51 -8.81 -4.99
N LEU A 25 0.35 -8.38 -5.92
CA LEU A 25 1.38 -9.23 -6.50
C LEU A 25 2.39 -9.73 -5.45
N SER A 26 2.79 -8.86 -4.53
CA SER A 26 3.71 -9.20 -3.44
C SER A 26 3.12 -10.24 -2.48
N SER A 27 1.80 -10.24 -2.28
CA SER A 27 1.13 -11.23 -1.43
C SER A 27 1.28 -12.66 -1.97
N PHE A 28 1.32 -12.83 -3.30
CA PHE A 28 1.57 -14.14 -3.92
C PHE A 28 2.99 -14.66 -3.68
N VAL A 29 3.96 -13.80 -3.33
CA VAL A 29 5.31 -14.24 -2.94
C VAL A 29 5.29 -15.00 -1.61
N GLN A 30 4.36 -14.67 -0.71
CA GLN A 30 4.21 -15.38 0.57
C GLN A 30 3.51 -16.74 0.42
N SER A 31 2.71 -16.91 -0.63
CA SER A 31 1.91 -18.11 -0.92
C SER A 31 2.31 -18.78 -2.24
N VAL A 32 3.62 -18.87 -2.50
CA VAL A 32 4.15 -19.43 -3.76
C VAL A 32 3.69 -20.88 -3.95
N SER A 33 2.85 -21.08 -4.95
CA SER A 33 2.50 -22.38 -5.52
C SER A 33 3.54 -22.84 -6.56
N SER A 34 3.61 -24.15 -6.80
CA SER A 34 4.55 -24.78 -7.76
C SER A 34 4.37 -24.28 -9.21
N SER A 35 3.21 -23.72 -9.55
CA SER A 35 2.90 -23.13 -10.85
C SER A 35 2.22 -21.76 -10.73
N ALA A 36 2.38 -20.88 -11.72
CA ALA A 36 1.69 -19.60 -11.77
C ALA A 36 0.17 -19.77 -11.70
N THR A 37 -0.45 -19.15 -10.70
CA THR A 37 -1.91 -19.16 -10.53
C THR A 37 -2.54 -18.28 -11.62
N ALA A 38 -3.73 -18.65 -12.12
CA ALA A 38 -4.43 -17.86 -13.15
C ALA A 38 -4.65 -16.40 -12.73
N GLU A 39 -4.88 -16.17 -11.44
CA GLU A 39 -5.03 -14.85 -10.84
C GLU A 39 -3.73 -14.03 -10.89
N GLU A 40 -2.58 -14.64 -10.61
CA GLU A 40 -1.28 -13.95 -10.70
C GLU A 40 -0.93 -13.57 -12.14
N VAL A 41 -1.20 -14.45 -13.12
CA VAL A 41 -0.99 -14.14 -14.54
C VAL A 41 -1.86 -12.96 -14.95
N LYS A 42 -3.11 -12.93 -14.47
CA LYS A 42 -4.03 -11.80 -14.70
C LYS A 42 -3.51 -10.51 -14.07
N THR A 43 -3.09 -10.55 -12.80
CA THR A 43 -2.55 -9.38 -12.08
C THR A 43 -1.28 -8.86 -12.72
N ASN A 44 -0.37 -9.75 -13.14
CA ASN A 44 0.84 -9.38 -13.88
C ASN A 44 0.52 -8.64 -15.19
N LYS A 45 -0.44 -9.16 -15.96
CA LYS A 45 -0.87 -8.51 -17.20
C LYS A 45 -1.51 -7.15 -16.92
N GLU A 46 -2.36 -7.06 -15.89
CA GLU A 46 -3.01 -5.82 -15.51
C GLU A 46 -2.00 -4.75 -15.05
N ILE A 47 -0.91 -5.14 -14.36
CA ILE A 47 0.19 -4.24 -14.01
C ILE A 47 0.91 -3.75 -15.27
N GLU A 48 1.22 -4.64 -16.21
CA GLU A 48 1.87 -4.28 -17.48
C GLU A 48 1.02 -3.28 -18.29
N ASP A 49 -0.28 -3.56 -18.44
CA ASP A 49 -1.23 -2.68 -19.12
C ASP A 49 -1.35 -1.31 -18.42
N THR A 50 -1.40 -1.30 -17.08
CA THR A 50 -1.50 -0.07 -16.28
C THR A 50 -0.21 0.76 -16.37
N LEU A 51 0.97 0.13 -16.35
CA LEU A 51 2.26 0.81 -16.53
C LEU A 51 2.39 1.41 -17.93
N ALA A 52 1.96 0.68 -18.97
CA ALA A 52 1.93 1.20 -20.34
C ALA A 52 0.98 2.40 -20.48
N SER A 53 -0.20 2.35 -19.87
CA SER A 53 -1.13 3.48 -19.84
C SER A 53 -0.53 4.70 -19.10
N ARG A 54 0.20 4.48 -18.00
CA ARG A 54 0.91 5.57 -17.29
C ARG A 54 1.99 6.22 -18.14
N GLU A 55 2.72 5.45 -18.94
CA GLU A 55 3.70 6.00 -19.89
C GLU A 55 3.04 6.93 -20.91
N GLU A 56 1.90 6.53 -21.46
CA GLU A 56 1.12 7.36 -22.39
C GLU A 56 0.67 8.66 -21.72
N VAL A 57 0.10 8.59 -20.51
CA VAL A 57 -0.33 9.77 -19.76
C VAL A 57 0.86 10.68 -19.44
N ILE A 58 2.02 10.15 -19.04
CA ILE A 58 3.23 10.94 -18.80
C ILE A 58 3.76 11.57 -20.09
N ALA A 59 3.64 10.89 -21.24
CA ALA A 59 3.99 11.46 -22.54
C ALA A 59 3.05 12.64 -22.89
N THR A 60 1.75 12.53 -22.62
CA THR A 60 0.81 13.66 -22.82
C THR A 60 1.11 14.83 -21.87
N LEU A 61 1.46 14.55 -20.60
CA LEU A 61 1.88 15.57 -19.64
C LEU A 61 3.18 16.26 -20.09
N THR A 62 4.14 15.51 -20.63
CA THR A 62 5.40 16.06 -21.16
C THR A 62 5.10 17.01 -22.31
N ARG A 63 4.30 16.59 -23.30
CA ARG A 63 3.88 17.45 -24.43
C ARG A 63 3.13 18.71 -23.96
N ALA A 64 2.27 18.59 -22.96
CA ALA A 64 1.51 19.72 -22.42
C ALA A 64 2.43 20.75 -21.71
N VAL A 65 3.49 20.29 -21.06
CA VAL A 65 4.51 21.16 -20.44
C VAL A 65 5.40 21.79 -21.51
N ASP A 66 5.84 21.02 -22.52
CA ASP A 66 6.68 21.52 -23.60
C ASP A 66 5.96 22.56 -24.49
N SER A 67 4.64 22.46 -24.61
CA SER A 67 3.82 23.45 -25.32
C SER A 67 3.64 24.78 -24.57
N ASP A 68 3.98 24.82 -23.27
CA ASP A 68 3.87 26.00 -22.41
C ASP A 68 5.27 26.59 -22.21
N ALA A 69 5.66 27.55 -23.07
CA ALA A 69 7.00 28.14 -23.07
C ALA A 69 7.39 28.86 -21.76
N HIS A 70 6.44 29.13 -20.86
CA HIS A 70 6.66 29.71 -19.53
C HIS A 70 6.09 28.80 -18.42
N ALA A 71 6.14 27.48 -18.62
CA ALA A 71 5.67 26.52 -17.64
C ALA A 71 6.29 26.80 -16.24
N PRO A 72 5.46 26.96 -15.20
CA PRO A 72 5.97 27.14 -13.84
C PRO A 72 6.88 25.97 -13.42
N ALA A 73 7.96 26.26 -12.69
CA ALA A 73 8.90 25.26 -12.17
C ALA A 73 8.19 24.12 -11.40
N THR A 74 7.05 24.43 -10.76
CA THR A 74 6.21 23.44 -10.08
C THR A 74 5.61 22.39 -11.01
N LYS A 75 5.22 22.73 -12.24
CA LYS A 75 4.72 21.75 -13.23
C LYS A 75 5.84 20.82 -13.70
N LEU A 76 7.04 21.36 -13.92
CA LEU A 76 8.24 20.60 -14.30
C LEU A 76 8.64 19.60 -13.21
N HIS A 77 8.70 20.03 -11.95
CA HIS A 77 8.97 19.14 -10.82
C HIS A 77 7.90 18.05 -10.66
N GLN A 78 6.63 18.36 -10.89
CA GLN A 78 5.55 17.36 -10.84
C GLN A 78 5.70 16.31 -11.96
N LEU A 79 6.03 16.74 -13.19
CA LEU A 79 6.29 15.83 -14.30
C LEU A 79 7.46 14.90 -13.97
N GLN A 80 8.56 15.48 -13.47
CA GLN A 80 9.75 14.74 -13.09
C GLN A 80 9.44 13.69 -12.00
N ARG A 81 8.66 14.07 -10.97
CA ARG A 81 8.21 13.15 -9.94
C ARG A 81 7.42 11.98 -10.52
N HIS A 82 6.48 12.23 -11.43
CA HIS A 82 5.71 11.14 -12.05
C HIS A 82 6.59 10.19 -12.88
N LYS A 83 7.65 10.70 -13.53
CA LYS A 83 8.64 9.87 -14.23
C LYS A 83 9.45 9.00 -13.26
N GLU A 84 9.91 9.57 -12.16
CA GLU A 84 10.67 8.85 -11.12
C GLU A 84 9.84 7.72 -10.51
N VAL A 85 8.61 8.01 -10.08
CA VAL A 85 7.72 7.01 -9.49
C VAL A 85 7.39 5.89 -10.49
N LEU A 86 7.20 6.21 -11.77
CA LEU A 86 7.00 5.19 -12.79
C LEU A 86 8.21 4.24 -12.89
N GLN A 87 9.43 4.77 -12.88
CA GLN A 87 10.64 3.96 -12.95
C GLN A 87 10.84 3.10 -11.70
N GLU A 88 10.53 3.65 -10.52
CA GLU A 88 10.52 2.93 -9.25
C GLU A 88 9.56 1.75 -9.29
N HIS A 89 8.30 1.97 -9.69
CA HIS A 89 7.28 0.91 -9.77
C HIS A 89 7.65 -0.16 -10.81
N LYS A 90 8.29 0.22 -11.93
CA LYS A 90 8.82 -0.74 -12.91
C LYS A 90 9.94 -1.60 -12.34
N ALA A 91 10.84 -1.00 -11.56
CA ALA A 91 11.93 -1.74 -10.92
C ALA A 91 11.39 -2.68 -9.85
N GLU A 92 10.44 -2.22 -9.04
CA GLU A 92 9.75 -3.02 -8.04
C GLU A 92 9.02 -4.21 -8.67
N PHE A 93 8.25 -3.99 -9.74
CA PHE A 93 7.56 -5.06 -10.47
C PHE A 93 8.53 -6.15 -10.94
N ARG A 94 9.67 -5.76 -11.53
CA ARG A 94 10.71 -6.72 -11.95
C ARG A 94 11.31 -7.47 -10.76
N ARG A 95 11.54 -6.79 -9.64
CA ARG A 95 12.07 -7.40 -8.41
C ARG A 95 11.09 -8.42 -7.84
N ILE A 96 9.80 -8.09 -7.75
CA ILE A 96 8.76 -9.01 -7.27
C ILE A 96 8.67 -10.24 -8.18
N LYS A 97 8.65 -10.06 -9.50
CA LYS A 97 8.67 -11.18 -10.47
C LYS A 97 9.89 -12.08 -10.30
N ALA A 98 11.08 -11.51 -10.11
CA ALA A 98 12.30 -12.28 -9.89
C ALA A 98 12.24 -13.08 -8.58
N SER A 99 11.75 -12.45 -7.50
CA SER A 99 11.55 -13.12 -6.20
C SER A 99 10.57 -14.28 -6.30
N LEU A 100 9.48 -14.10 -7.04
CA LEU A 100 8.47 -15.13 -7.23
C LEU A 100 9.01 -16.32 -8.01
N GLN A 101 9.79 -16.06 -9.07
CA GLN A 101 10.46 -17.12 -9.83
C GLN A 101 11.49 -17.86 -8.97
N GLN A 102 12.22 -17.15 -8.12
CA GLN A 102 13.21 -17.74 -7.22
C GLN A 102 12.54 -18.67 -6.20
N GLU A 103 11.47 -18.23 -5.54
CA GLU A 103 10.72 -19.08 -4.60
C GLU A 103 10.07 -20.28 -5.31
N ARG A 104 9.58 -20.12 -6.54
CA ARG A 104 9.09 -21.25 -7.33
C ARG A 104 10.16 -22.28 -7.60
N ASN A 105 11.32 -21.83 -8.06
CA ASN A 105 12.46 -22.70 -8.31
C ASN A 105 12.86 -23.42 -7.02
N ARG A 106 12.87 -22.71 -5.88
CA ARG A 106 13.15 -23.30 -4.56
C ARG A 106 12.13 -24.38 -4.21
N THR A 107 10.83 -24.11 -4.36
CA THR A 107 9.75 -25.07 -4.09
C THR A 107 9.87 -26.30 -4.99
N ASN A 108 10.08 -26.12 -6.29
CA ASN A 108 10.20 -27.23 -7.25
C ASN A 108 11.42 -28.12 -6.96
N LEU A 109 12.56 -27.52 -6.60
CA LEU A 109 13.76 -28.26 -6.19
C LEU A 109 13.50 -29.06 -4.89
N LEU A 110 12.87 -28.45 -3.88
CA LEU A 110 12.54 -29.13 -2.63
C LEU A 110 11.56 -30.29 -2.85
N THR A 111 10.56 -30.12 -3.72
CA THR A 111 9.62 -31.20 -4.06
C THR A 111 10.33 -32.36 -4.74
N SER A 112 11.24 -32.10 -5.69
CA SER A 112 12.04 -33.14 -6.35
C SER A 112 12.91 -33.91 -5.36
N VAL A 113 13.67 -33.19 -4.53
CA VAL A 113 14.54 -33.81 -3.52
C VAL A 113 13.74 -34.62 -2.51
N ARG A 114 12.58 -34.12 -2.08
CA ARG A 114 11.71 -34.84 -1.14
C ARG A 114 11.16 -36.13 -1.75
N SER A 115 10.75 -36.09 -3.03
CA SER A 115 10.32 -37.29 -3.76
C SER A 115 11.46 -38.31 -3.93
N ASP A 116 12.69 -37.86 -4.16
CA ASP A 116 13.86 -38.74 -4.26
C ASP A 116 14.21 -39.36 -2.90
N ILE A 117 14.13 -38.58 -1.82
CA ILE A 117 14.33 -39.07 -0.45
C ILE A 117 13.25 -40.09 -0.09
N ASP A 118 11.98 -39.80 -0.36
CA ASP A 118 10.86 -40.70 -0.06
C ASP A 118 10.97 -42.00 -0.87
N SER A 119 11.37 -41.92 -2.14
CA SER A 119 11.59 -43.11 -2.97
C SER A 119 12.83 -43.91 -2.57
N TYR A 120 13.91 -43.26 -2.13
CA TYR A 120 15.06 -43.95 -1.54
C TYR A 120 14.66 -44.64 -0.23
N ARG A 121 13.94 -43.94 0.64
CA ARG A 121 13.42 -44.46 1.91
C ARG A 121 12.50 -45.67 1.71
N ALA A 122 11.60 -45.60 0.74
CA ALA A 122 10.72 -46.71 0.37
C ALA A 122 11.47 -47.91 -0.23
N ARG A 123 12.64 -47.69 -0.85
CA ARG A 123 13.53 -48.75 -1.36
C ARG A 123 14.44 -49.32 -0.28
N SER A 124 14.86 -48.51 0.70
CA SER A 124 15.71 -48.94 1.81
C SER A 124 14.92 -49.57 2.97
N SER A 125 13.61 -49.32 3.06
CA SER A 125 12.72 -49.96 4.04
C SER A 125 12.55 -51.44 3.70
N THR A 126 13.43 -52.27 4.26
CA THR A 126 13.30 -53.72 4.24
C THR A 126 12.12 -54.12 5.15
N PRO A 127 11.17 -54.96 4.69
CA PRO A 127 10.04 -55.36 5.53
C PRO A 127 10.56 -56.21 6.70
N GLY A 128 10.47 -55.70 7.93
CA GLY A 128 10.45 -56.55 9.13
C GLY A 128 11.43 -56.30 10.28
N GLY A 129 12.30 -55.27 10.28
CA GLY A 129 13.28 -55.16 11.38
C GLY A 129 13.88 -53.80 11.76
N GLN A 130 13.54 -52.69 11.07
CA GLN A 130 14.24 -51.40 11.27
C GLN A 130 13.33 -50.22 11.68
N ASN A 131 12.05 -50.47 11.96
CA ASN A 131 11.06 -49.41 12.17
C ASN A 131 11.29 -48.54 13.43
N GLU A 132 11.81 -49.09 14.53
CA GLU A 132 11.89 -48.34 15.79
C GLU A 132 13.07 -47.35 15.84
N ALA A 133 14.26 -47.77 15.41
CA ALA A 133 15.42 -46.88 15.34
C ALA A 133 15.20 -45.75 14.32
N GLU A 134 14.57 -46.05 13.19
CA GLU A 134 14.24 -45.05 12.17
C GLU A 134 13.14 -44.10 12.63
N TYR A 135 12.16 -44.59 13.39
CA TYR A 135 11.15 -43.78 14.06
C TYR A 135 11.78 -42.84 15.09
N MET A 136 12.69 -43.33 15.95
CA MET A 136 13.40 -42.51 16.93
C MET A 136 14.28 -41.43 16.27
N LEU A 137 14.94 -41.74 15.15
CA LEU A 137 15.70 -40.74 14.37
C LEU A 137 14.78 -39.69 13.72
N ASN A 138 13.62 -40.10 13.19
CA ASN A 138 12.62 -39.18 12.66
C ASN A 138 12.07 -38.27 13.75
N GLU A 139 11.78 -38.83 14.94
CA GLU A 139 11.29 -38.09 16.09
C GLU A 139 12.31 -37.06 16.57
N ARG A 140 13.60 -37.44 16.64
CA ARG A 140 14.66 -36.47 16.93
C ARG A 140 14.71 -35.33 15.90
N SER A 141 14.63 -35.63 14.60
CA SER A 141 14.59 -34.60 13.56
C SER A 141 13.36 -33.69 13.66
N ARG A 142 12.21 -34.23 14.05
CA ARG A 142 10.98 -33.45 14.32
C ARG A 142 11.16 -32.53 15.51
N ILE A 143 11.76 -33.03 16.60
CA ILE A 143 12.07 -32.24 17.80
C ILE A 143 13.05 -31.11 17.45
N ASP A 144 14.13 -31.40 16.73
CA ASP A 144 15.12 -30.40 16.33
C ASP A 144 14.49 -29.31 15.45
N ASN A 145 13.64 -29.68 14.48
CA ASN A 145 12.91 -28.69 13.67
C ASN A 145 11.93 -27.86 14.50
N SER A 146 11.22 -28.48 15.45
CA SER A 146 10.31 -27.79 16.36
C SER A 146 11.05 -26.77 17.24
N HIS A 147 12.24 -27.14 17.72
CA HIS A 147 13.10 -26.25 18.50
C HIS A 147 13.56 -25.04 17.69
N ASN A 148 14.06 -25.26 16.47
CA ASN A 148 14.46 -24.17 15.58
C ASN A 148 13.31 -23.22 15.23
N LEU A 149 12.10 -23.77 15.05
CA LEU A 149 10.89 -22.96 14.85
C LEU A 149 10.56 -22.13 16.08
N ALA A 150 10.63 -22.72 17.28
CA ALA A 150 10.41 -22.00 18.53
C ALA A 150 11.41 -20.85 18.70
N ASP A 151 12.69 -21.06 18.39
CA ASP A 151 13.73 -20.02 18.43
C ASP A 151 13.45 -18.89 17.43
N THR A 152 13.00 -19.24 16.22
CA THR A 152 12.61 -18.26 15.18
C THR A 152 11.42 -17.42 15.63
N LEU A 153 10.38 -18.06 16.20
CA LEU A 153 9.22 -17.36 16.74
C LEU A 153 9.58 -16.45 17.91
N LEU A 154 10.51 -16.88 18.78
CA LEU A 154 11.01 -16.08 19.89
C LEU A 154 11.73 -14.84 19.38
N SER A 155 12.63 -15.00 18.39
CA SER A 155 13.34 -13.89 17.75
C SER A 155 12.39 -12.90 17.09
N GLN A 156 11.40 -13.39 16.34
CA GLN A 156 10.40 -12.54 15.69
C GLN A 156 9.53 -11.80 16.72
N ALA A 157 9.18 -12.44 17.84
CA ALA A 157 8.46 -11.79 18.93
C ALA A 157 9.28 -10.67 19.58
N TYR A 158 10.60 -10.85 19.75
CA TYR A 158 11.49 -9.79 20.24
C TYR A 158 11.59 -8.60 19.28
N GLU A 159 11.71 -8.86 17.98
CA GLU A 159 11.73 -7.82 16.95
C GLU A 159 10.42 -7.02 16.92
N THR A 160 9.28 -7.72 16.97
CA THR A 160 7.95 -7.09 17.03
C THR A 160 7.78 -6.24 18.29
N ARG A 161 8.29 -6.71 19.44
CA ARG A 161 8.29 -5.94 20.69
C ARG A 161 9.10 -4.65 20.54
N ASP A 162 10.28 -4.72 19.93
CA ASP A 162 11.13 -3.54 19.74
C ASP A 162 10.50 -2.55 18.76
N ASP A 163 9.85 -3.04 17.70
CA ASP A 163 9.06 -2.20 16.79
C ASP A 163 7.92 -1.48 17.50
N PHE A 164 7.18 -2.13 18.40
CA PHE A 164 6.15 -1.43 19.18
C PHE A 164 6.74 -0.35 20.10
N VAL A 165 7.92 -0.58 20.66
CA VAL A 165 8.61 0.44 21.47
C VAL A 165 9.00 1.63 20.59
N ARG A 166 9.56 1.39 19.40
CA ARG A 166 9.90 2.44 18.42
C ARG A 166 8.66 3.21 17.95
N GLN A 167 7.58 2.50 17.62
CA GLN A 167 6.30 3.10 17.22
C GLN A 167 5.72 3.97 18.32
N ARG A 168 5.75 3.53 19.58
CA ARG A 168 5.30 4.32 20.73
C ARG A 168 6.11 5.62 20.88
N ALA A 169 7.43 5.56 20.68
CA ALA A 169 8.27 6.76 20.70
C ALA A 169 7.92 7.73 19.56
N SER A 170 7.66 7.20 18.35
CA SER A 170 7.19 7.98 17.20
C SER A 170 5.84 8.63 17.46
N LEU A 171 4.85 7.90 17.99
CA LEU A 171 3.54 8.43 18.35
C LEU A 171 3.63 9.54 19.40
N ALA A 172 4.49 9.39 20.40
CA ALA A 172 4.75 10.45 21.38
C ALA A 172 5.33 11.72 20.71
N ASN A 173 6.23 11.57 19.73
CA ASN A 173 6.77 12.68 18.96
C ASN A 173 5.71 13.33 18.05
N ILE A 174 4.84 12.53 17.43
CA ILE A 174 3.69 13.03 16.66
C ILE A 174 2.76 13.82 17.57
N GLN A 175 2.41 13.29 18.74
CA GLN A 175 1.57 13.98 19.71
C GLN A 175 2.17 15.33 20.12
N ARG A 176 3.48 15.37 20.41
CA ARG A 176 4.20 16.62 20.73
C ARG A 176 4.14 17.62 19.56
N ARG A 177 4.35 17.15 18.33
CA ARG A 177 4.25 18.00 17.12
C ARG A 177 2.84 18.51 16.88
N VAL A 178 1.81 17.66 17.01
CA VAL A 178 0.40 18.05 16.86
C VAL A 178 0.04 19.10 17.90
N PHE A 179 0.44 18.91 19.16
CA PHE A 179 0.21 19.90 20.22
C PHE A 179 0.96 21.21 19.96
N SER A 180 2.22 21.13 19.50
CA SER A 180 3.02 22.30 19.11
C SER A 180 2.43 23.05 17.91
N THR A 181 1.92 22.35 16.89
CA THR A 181 1.23 22.99 15.76
C THR A 181 -0.10 23.59 16.22
N ALA A 182 -0.85 22.92 17.08
CA ALA A 182 -2.09 23.45 17.65
C ALA A 182 -1.85 24.73 18.46
N SER A 183 -0.70 24.84 19.16
CA SER A 183 -0.32 26.07 19.87
C SER A 183 0.23 27.18 18.95
N HIS A 184 0.76 26.83 17.77
CA HIS A 184 1.25 27.79 16.76
C HIS A 184 0.19 28.22 15.73
N ILE A 185 -1.05 27.73 15.82
CA ILE A 185 -2.20 28.30 15.09
C ILE A 185 -3.00 29.19 16.06
N PRO A 186 -2.51 30.39 16.44
CA PRO A 186 -3.35 31.36 17.12
C PRO A 186 -4.46 31.79 16.16
N GLY A 187 -5.72 31.61 16.57
CA GLY A 187 -6.86 32.18 15.85
C GLY A 187 -7.88 31.19 15.27
N LEU A 188 -7.76 29.87 15.47
CA LEU A 188 -8.87 28.94 15.16
C LEU A 188 -10.17 29.36 15.87
N ASN A 189 -10.07 29.75 17.14
CA ASN A 189 -11.22 30.29 17.89
C ASN A 189 -11.79 31.58 17.26
N THR A 190 -10.93 32.44 16.71
CA THR A 190 -11.39 33.68 16.05
C THR A 190 -12.02 33.43 14.68
N VAL A 191 -11.55 32.43 13.92
CA VAL A 191 -12.12 32.05 12.62
C VAL A 191 -13.47 31.35 12.82
N ILE A 192 -13.56 30.42 13.78
CA ILE A 192 -14.80 29.75 14.17
C ILE A 192 -15.83 30.77 14.70
N SER A 193 -15.40 31.72 15.52
CA SER A 193 -16.26 32.81 16.01
C SER A 193 -16.75 33.72 14.88
N LYS A 194 -15.88 34.10 13.93
CA LYS A 194 -16.24 34.89 12.74
C LYS A 194 -17.24 34.18 11.81
N ILE A 195 -17.18 32.86 11.71
CA ILE A 195 -18.15 32.08 10.93
C ILE A 195 -19.52 32.07 11.63
N ASN A 196 -19.55 31.89 12.95
CA ASN A 196 -20.79 31.86 13.72
C ASN A 196 -21.49 33.23 13.74
N THR A 197 -20.74 34.34 13.84
CA THR A 197 -21.33 35.69 13.82
C THR A 197 -21.95 36.05 12.47
N ARG A 198 -21.37 35.62 11.34
CA ARG A 198 -21.99 35.79 10.01
C ARG A 198 -23.31 35.04 9.91
N LYS A 199 -23.34 33.77 10.32
CA LYS A 199 -24.56 32.94 10.28
C LYS A 199 -25.69 33.50 11.16
N LYS A 200 -25.35 34.06 12.34
CA LYS A 200 -26.33 34.74 13.21
C LYS A 200 -26.88 36.02 12.58
N ARG A 201 -26.04 36.82 11.91
CA ARG A 201 -26.51 38.03 11.21
C ARG A 201 -27.52 37.70 10.12
N ASP A 202 -27.24 36.70 9.30
CA ASP A 202 -28.15 36.30 8.21
C ASP A 202 -29.50 35.81 8.76
N SER A 203 -29.48 35.04 9.85
CA SER A 203 -30.71 34.58 10.52
C SER A 203 -31.51 35.73 11.15
N VAL A 204 -30.84 36.75 11.70
CA VAL A 204 -31.51 37.94 12.26
C VAL A 204 -32.14 38.77 11.15
N ILE A 205 -31.43 39.00 10.03
CA ILE A 205 -31.97 39.74 8.88
C ILE A 205 -33.20 39.05 8.32
N LEU A 206 -33.14 37.72 8.15
CA LEU A 206 -34.27 36.92 7.67
C LEU A 206 -35.48 37.00 8.62
N ALA A 207 -35.25 36.86 9.93
CA ALA A 207 -36.32 36.94 10.93
C ALA A 207 -36.98 38.33 10.96
N LEU A 208 -36.19 39.41 10.83
CA LEU A 208 -36.69 40.78 10.82
C LEU A 208 -37.53 41.06 9.56
N LEU A 209 -37.12 40.51 8.40
CA LEU A 209 -37.85 40.64 7.14
C LEU A 209 -39.20 39.91 7.21
N ILE A 210 -39.22 38.69 7.75
CA ILE A 210 -40.47 37.94 7.98
C ILE A 210 -41.39 38.69 8.94
N ALA A 211 -40.89 39.18 10.07
CA ALA A 211 -41.67 39.94 11.04
C ALA A 211 -42.25 41.23 10.44
N ALA A 212 -41.47 41.97 9.65
CA ALA A 212 -41.92 43.18 8.96
C ALA A 212 -43.03 42.88 7.94
N CYS A 213 -42.89 41.80 7.16
CA CYS A 213 -43.94 41.37 6.23
C CYS A 213 -45.25 41.01 6.94
N ILE A 214 -45.18 40.31 8.08
CA ILE A 214 -46.37 39.96 8.88
C ILE A 214 -47.05 41.23 9.43
N LEU A 215 -46.26 42.18 9.95
CA LEU A 215 -46.78 43.43 10.52
C LEU A 215 -47.44 44.30 9.43
N PHE A 216 -46.81 44.38 8.25
CA PHE A 216 -47.36 45.11 7.11
C PHE A 216 -48.69 44.50 6.62
N LEU A 217 -48.78 43.17 6.52
CA LEU A 217 -50.04 42.49 6.18
C LEU A 217 -51.14 42.70 7.23
N PHE A 218 -50.77 42.78 8.52
CA PHE A 218 -51.72 43.07 9.58
C PHE A 218 -52.23 44.52 9.53
N PHE A 219 -51.37 45.49 9.19
CA PHE A 219 -51.73 46.91 9.18
C PHE A 219 -52.48 47.34 7.90
N MET A 220 -52.26 46.63 6.78
CA MET A 220 -52.93 46.91 5.51
C MET A 220 -54.28 46.18 5.36
N ARG A 221 -54.69 45.41 6.37
CA ARG A 221 -55.95 44.70 6.43
C ARG A 221 -56.85 45.32 7.49
#